data_AF-A0A3Q1CGR5-F1
#
_entry.id   AF-A0A3Q1CGR5-F1
#
_cell.length_a   1.000
_cell.length_b   1.000
_cell.length_c   1.000
_cell.angle_alpha   90.00
_cell.angle_beta   90.00
_cell.angle_gamma   90.00
#
_symmetry.space_group_name_H-M   'P 1'
#
loop_
_entity.id
_entity.type
_entity.pdbx_description
1 polymer ?
#
loop_
_entity_poly.entity_id
_entity_poly.type
_entity_poly.pdbx_seq_one_letter_code
_entity_poly.pdbx_strand_id
1 'polypeptide(L)'
;MTAGETSGAEKEQPKQELLPPEHIQELQQSSAEQLQAELKKILGFTNHQICMKEAVLLDYYVCGFWWAKEANFTPTQASFTMAVLYKVLDNIREKQMSLVDNMVEFSKALSAACRSSTSEESTSSLLDSEEAAALTRFISNSLFQKYRLYQLLFTTPREELLTGVEKTIDVFCCQDPLTPLEQGISTHLCLQ
;
A
#
# COMPACT_ATOMS: atom_id res chain seq x y z
N MET A 1 -31.84 -45.19 14.96
CA MET A 1 -31.38 -45.62 13.63
C MET A 1 -32.08 -44.69 12.64
N THR A 2 -31.49 -43.75 11.91
CA THR A 2 -30.11 -43.30 11.61
C THR A 2 -30.34 -41.90 11.03
N ALA A 3 -30.07 -40.83 11.76
CA ALA A 3 -28.96 -39.89 11.52
C ALA A 3 -28.55 -39.79 10.03
N GLY A 4 -28.93 -38.68 9.40
CA GLY A 4 -28.47 -38.29 8.08
C GLY A 4 -27.06 -37.70 8.14
N GLU A 5 -26.16 -38.23 7.32
CA GLU A 5 -24.85 -37.68 7.04
C GLU A 5 -24.95 -36.81 5.79
N THR A 6 -24.99 -35.49 5.96
CA THR A 6 -24.64 -34.56 4.89
C THR A 6 -23.14 -34.29 4.98
N SER A 7 -22.39 -35.01 4.15
CA SER A 7 -20.98 -34.80 3.89
C SER A 7 -20.73 -33.36 3.45
N GLY A 8 -20.07 -32.58 4.31
CA GLY A 8 -19.51 -31.29 3.94
C GLY A 8 -18.28 -31.50 3.05
N ALA A 9 -18.40 -31.11 1.79
CA ALA A 9 -17.26 -31.02 0.88
C ALA A 9 -16.76 -29.58 0.84
N GLU A 10 -15.62 -29.40 1.52
CA GLU A 10 -14.47 -28.59 1.14
C GLU A 10 -14.67 -27.14 0.66
N LYS A 11 -14.17 -26.23 1.51
CA LYS A 11 -13.82 -24.86 1.20
C LYS A 11 -12.68 -24.85 0.16
N GLU A 12 -12.95 -24.44 -1.06
CA GLU A 12 -11.90 -23.92 -1.93
C GLU A 12 -11.48 -22.53 -1.45
N GLN A 13 -10.27 -22.45 -0.91
CA GLN A 13 -9.56 -21.19 -0.71
C GLN A 13 -8.97 -20.76 -2.08
N PRO A 14 -9.16 -19.50 -2.54
CA PRO A 14 -8.42 -19.03 -3.69
C PRO A 14 -6.97 -18.79 -3.26
N LYS A 15 -6.08 -19.71 -3.66
CA LYS A 15 -4.63 -19.57 -3.60
C LYS A 15 -4.22 -18.68 -4.79
N GLN A 16 -4.55 -17.39 -4.74
CA GLN A 16 -4.09 -16.44 -5.75
C GLN A 16 -2.71 -15.92 -5.33
N GLU A 17 -1.67 -16.55 -5.88
CA GLU A 17 -0.37 -15.87 -6.01
C GLU A 17 -0.61 -14.61 -6.85
N LEU A 18 -0.46 -13.44 -6.24
CA LEU A 18 -0.75 -12.14 -6.88
C LEU A 18 0.01 -11.96 -8.21
N LEU A 19 1.20 -12.56 -8.30
CA LEU A 19 2.08 -12.52 -9.46
C LEU A 19 2.75 -13.90 -9.61
N PRO A 20 2.47 -14.65 -10.69
CA PRO A 20 3.19 -15.87 -11.01
C PRO A 20 4.69 -15.59 -11.19
N PRO A 21 5.60 -16.50 -10.80
CA PRO A 21 7.05 -16.28 -10.88
C PRO A 21 7.54 -15.88 -12.28
N GLU A 22 6.89 -16.39 -13.34
CA GLU A 22 7.21 -16.10 -14.74
C GLU A 22 6.98 -14.62 -15.10
N HIS A 23 5.89 -14.02 -14.61
CA HIS A 23 5.58 -12.59 -14.81
C HIS A 23 6.56 -11.68 -14.07
N ILE A 24 7.12 -12.15 -12.96
CA ILE A 24 8.03 -11.33 -12.14
C ILE A 24 9.39 -11.14 -12.81
N GLN A 25 9.87 -12.14 -13.53
CA GLN A 25 11.15 -12.04 -14.24
C GLN A 25 11.12 -10.97 -15.33
N GLU A 26 9.99 -10.84 -16.03
CA GLU A 26 9.76 -9.78 -17.03
C GLU A 26 9.61 -8.40 -16.35
N LEU A 27 8.89 -8.34 -15.23
CA LEU A 27 8.72 -7.10 -14.45
C LEU A 27 10.02 -6.61 -13.79
N GLN A 28 10.95 -7.52 -13.45
CA GLN A 28 12.25 -7.14 -12.89
C GLN A 28 13.11 -6.34 -13.88
N GLN A 29 12.93 -6.56 -15.19
CA GLN A 29 13.63 -5.82 -16.25
C GLN A 29 12.90 -4.54 -16.68
N SER A 30 11.68 -4.32 -16.17
CA SER A 30 10.80 -3.24 -16.59
C SER A 30 11.10 -1.92 -15.86
N SER A 31 10.73 -0.79 -16.48
CA SER A 31 10.78 0.53 -15.86
C SER A 31 9.74 0.68 -14.74
N ALA A 32 9.87 1.72 -13.92
CA ALA A 32 8.90 2.01 -12.87
C ALA A 32 7.49 2.27 -13.44
N GLU A 33 7.40 2.96 -14.58
CA GLU A 33 6.11 3.24 -15.24
C GLU A 33 5.44 1.96 -15.77
N GLN A 34 6.23 1.05 -16.33
CA GLN A 34 5.74 -0.24 -16.83
C GLN A 34 5.23 -1.14 -15.70
N LEU A 35 5.99 -1.22 -14.60
CA LEU A 35 5.57 -1.96 -13.41
C LEU A 35 4.26 -1.41 -12.83
N GLN A 36 4.14 -0.09 -12.73
CA GLN A 36 2.92 0.54 -12.23
C GLN A 36 1.72 0.25 -13.15
N ALA A 37 1.91 0.28 -14.47
CA ALA A 37 0.87 -0.02 -15.44
C ALA A 37 0.37 -1.48 -15.34
N GLU A 38 1.29 -2.43 -15.20
CA GLU A 38 0.94 -3.85 -15.05
C GLU A 38 0.27 -4.14 -13.71
N LEU A 39 0.80 -3.62 -12.59
CA LEU A 39 0.17 -3.77 -11.28
C LEU A 39 -1.23 -3.16 -11.24
N LYS A 40 -1.43 -2.01 -11.87
CA LYS A 40 -2.75 -1.39 -12.02
C LYS A 40 -3.73 -2.32 -12.73
N LYS A 41 -3.30 -2.96 -13.81
CA LYS A 41 -4.11 -3.90 -14.59
C LYS A 41 -4.44 -5.17 -13.79
N ILE A 42 -3.45 -5.76 -13.11
CA ILE A 42 -3.62 -6.95 -12.28
C ILE A 42 -4.60 -6.70 -11.13
N LEU A 43 -4.51 -5.52 -10.50
CA LEU A 43 -5.36 -5.14 -9.37
C LEU A 43 -6.74 -4.63 -9.80
N GLY A 44 -6.99 -4.43 -11.10
CA GLY A 44 -8.25 -3.91 -11.62
C GLY A 44 -8.53 -2.46 -11.24
N PHE A 45 -7.50 -1.67 -10.89
CA PHE A 45 -7.67 -0.29 -10.46
C PHE A 45 -7.92 0.63 -11.65
N THR A 46 -9.14 1.15 -11.74
CA THR A 46 -9.57 2.04 -12.83
C THR A 46 -9.59 3.50 -12.40
N ASN A 47 -9.76 3.76 -11.09
CA ASN A 47 -10.05 5.06 -10.53
C ASN A 47 -8.92 5.62 -9.64
N HIS A 48 -7.73 5.01 -9.62
CA HIS A 48 -6.58 5.48 -8.82
C HIS A 48 -6.26 6.99 -8.89
N GLN A 49 -6.61 7.70 -9.97
CA GLN A 49 -6.43 9.17 -10.07
C GLN A 49 -7.40 9.97 -9.17
N ILE A 50 -8.54 9.38 -8.81
CA ILE A 50 -9.64 10.03 -8.09
C ILE A 50 -10.01 9.30 -6.78
N CYS A 51 -9.69 8.01 -6.65
CA CYS A 51 -9.90 7.20 -5.46
C CYS A 51 -8.59 7.06 -4.69
N MET A 52 -8.52 7.72 -3.53
CA MET A 52 -7.35 7.67 -2.64
C MET A 52 -7.01 6.24 -2.19
N LYS A 53 -8.02 5.38 -2.01
CA LYS A 53 -7.79 3.97 -1.60
C LYS A 53 -7.02 3.21 -2.67
N GLU A 54 -7.47 3.30 -3.93
CA GLU A 54 -6.77 2.66 -5.06
C GLU A 54 -5.37 3.25 -5.25
N ALA A 55 -5.21 4.58 -5.12
CA ALA A 55 -3.92 5.24 -5.24
C ALA A 55 -2.89 4.73 -4.22
N VAL A 56 -3.28 4.68 -2.95
CA VAL A 56 -2.42 4.22 -1.85
C VAL A 56 -2.09 2.74 -1.99
N LEU A 57 -3.05 1.91 -2.41
CA LEU A 57 -2.80 0.50 -2.66
C LEU A 57 -1.80 0.30 -3.80
N LEU A 58 -1.99 0.99 -4.92
CA LEU A 58 -1.10 0.90 -6.07
C LEU A 58 0.32 1.33 -5.71
N ASP A 59 0.46 2.48 -5.04
CA ASP A 59 1.75 3.00 -4.57
C ASP A 59 2.45 2.00 -3.65
N TYR A 60 1.72 1.40 -2.71
CA TYR A 60 2.28 0.42 -1.79
C TYR A 60 2.80 -0.85 -2.50
N TYR A 61 2.05 -1.38 -3.47
CA TYR A 61 2.48 -2.56 -4.22
C TYR A 61 3.68 -2.27 -5.13
N VAL A 62 3.70 -1.10 -5.79
CA VAL A 62 4.84 -0.66 -6.60
C VAL A 62 6.09 -0.52 -5.71
N CYS A 63 5.98 0.18 -4.58
CA CYS A 63 7.06 0.33 -3.61
C CYS A 63 7.56 -1.03 -3.10
N GLY A 64 6.65 -1.95 -2.79
CA GLY A 64 6.98 -3.29 -2.30
C GLY A 64 7.73 -4.14 -3.32
N PHE A 65 7.27 -4.14 -4.57
CA PHE A 65 7.97 -4.83 -5.65
C PHE A 65 9.35 -4.24 -5.89
N TRP A 66 9.43 -2.90 -5.94
CA TRP A 66 10.70 -2.21 -6.17
C TRP A 66 11.71 -2.47 -5.06
N TRP A 67 11.26 -2.43 -3.81
CA TRP A 67 12.09 -2.80 -2.67
C TRP A 67 12.60 -4.24 -2.78
N ALA A 68 11.77 -5.21 -3.15
CA ALA A 68 12.20 -6.60 -3.32
C ALA A 68 13.28 -6.72 -4.42
N LYS A 69 13.15 -5.94 -5.50
CA LYS A 69 14.16 -5.87 -6.55
C LYS A 69 15.48 -5.29 -6.03
N GLU A 70 15.44 -4.19 -5.28
CA GLU A 70 16.64 -3.56 -4.69
C GLU A 70 17.31 -4.46 -3.63
N ALA A 71 16.52 -5.27 -2.93
CA ALA A 71 17.01 -6.29 -2.01
C ALA A 71 17.61 -7.53 -2.71
N ASN A 72 17.66 -7.55 -4.05
CA ASN A 72 18.14 -8.66 -4.88
C ASN A 72 17.39 -9.99 -4.67
N PHE A 73 16.10 -9.91 -4.32
CA PHE A 73 15.29 -11.11 -4.17
C PHE A 73 15.10 -11.81 -5.52
N THR A 74 15.20 -13.14 -5.49
CA THR A 74 14.85 -13.99 -6.64
C THR A 74 13.39 -13.77 -7.05
N PRO A 75 12.99 -14.11 -8.30
CA PRO A 75 11.60 -13.99 -8.72
C PRO A 75 10.61 -14.69 -7.78
N THR A 76 10.96 -15.87 -7.26
CA THR A 76 10.14 -16.60 -6.28
C THR A 76 10.00 -15.84 -4.96
N GLN A 77 11.08 -15.26 -4.43
CA GLN A 77 11.05 -14.45 -3.20
C GLN A 77 10.30 -13.13 -3.40
N ALA A 78 10.42 -12.51 -4.57
CA ALA A 78 9.63 -11.33 -4.93
C ALA A 78 8.14 -11.67 -5.04
N SER A 79 7.77 -12.81 -5.63
CA SER A 79 6.37 -13.30 -5.65
C SER A 79 5.82 -13.49 -4.25
N PHE A 80 6.58 -14.17 -3.39
CA PHE A 80 6.24 -14.37 -2.00
C PHE A 80 6.05 -13.04 -1.26
N THR A 81 6.96 -12.09 -1.48
CA THR A 81 6.87 -10.74 -0.90
C THR A 81 5.56 -10.07 -1.31
N MET A 82 5.23 -10.07 -2.60
CA MET A 82 3.99 -9.48 -3.11
C MET A 82 2.73 -10.16 -2.54
N ALA A 83 2.74 -11.48 -2.40
CA ALA A 83 1.66 -12.23 -1.76
C ALA A 83 1.50 -11.86 -0.28
N VAL A 84 2.61 -11.68 0.45
CA VAL A 84 2.60 -11.22 1.84
C VAL A 84 2.03 -9.80 1.92
N LEU A 85 2.49 -8.87 1.09
CA LEU A 85 2.00 -7.48 1.07
C LEU A 85 0.49 -7.42 0.80
N TYR A 86 0.02 -8.21 -0.16
CA TYR A 86 -1.40 -8.34 -0.44
C TYR A 86 -2.15 -8.86 0.78
N LYS A 87 -1.66 -9.94 1.40
CA LYS A 87 -2.31 -10.54 2.56
C LYS A 87 -2.43 -9.59 3.75
N VAL A 88 -1.34 -8.90 4.09
CA VAL A 88 -1.34 -8.00 5.26
C VAL A 88 -2.23 -6.78 5.03
N LEU A 89 -2.32 -6.26 3.80
CA LEU A 89 -3.25 -5.18 3.45
C LEU A 89 -4.71 -5.65 3.41
N ASP A 90 -4.97 -6.81 2.81
CA ASP A 90 -6.30 -7.41 2.74
C ASP A 90 -6.88 -7.70 4.14
N ASN A 91 -6.03 -8.14 5.07
CA ASN A 91 -6.39 -8.30 6.48
C ASN A 91 -6.89 -6.99 7.11
N ILE A 92 -6.37 -5.83 6.69
CA ILE A 92 -6.86 -4.52 7.16
C ILE A 92 -8.17 -4.18 6.45
N ARG A 93 -8.17 -4.24 5.11
CA ARG A 93 -9.25 -3.75 4.25
C ARG A 93 -10.54 -4.56 4.42
N GLU A 94 -10.44 -5.88 4.29
CA GLU A 94 -11.61 -6.76 4.24
C GLU A 94 -11.94 -7.34 5.62
N LYS A 95 -10.92 -7.69 6.40
CA LYS A 95 -11.10 -8.41 7.67
C LYS A 95 -11.10 -7.50 8.90
N GLN A 96 -10.78 -6.22 8.73
CA GLN A 96 -10.68 -5.25 9.83
C GLN A 96 -9.81 -5.76 10.99
N MET A 97 -8.77 -6.51 10.66
CA MET A 97 -7.94 -7.22 11.63
C MET A 97 -7.16 -6.23 12.51
N SER A 98 -6.99 -6.57 13.79
CA SER A 98 -6.16 -5.78 14.69
C SER A 98 -4.68 -5.84 14.26
N LEU A 99 -3.88 -4.85 14.69
CA LEU A 99 -2.44 -4.84 14.40
C LEU A 99 -1.77 -6.12 14.91
N VAL A 100 -2.09 -6.53 16.14
CA VAL A 100 -1.49 -7.70 16.79
C VAL A 100 -1.81 -8.98 16.02
N ASP A 101 -3.09 -9.17 15.64
CA ASP A 101 -3.49 -10.38 14.91
C ASP A 101 -2.86 -10.43 13.51
N ASN A 102 -2.74 -9.28 12.84
CA ASN A 102 -2.12 -9.21 11.52
C ASN A 102 -0.61 -9.46 11.58
N MET A 103 0.07 -8.98 12.63
CA MET A 103 1.47 -9.33 12.90
C MET A 103 1.65 -10.83 13.15
N VAL A 104 0.68 -11.49 13.81
CA VAL A 104 0.69 -12.94 14.01
C VAL A 104 0.50 -13.70 12.69
N GLU A 105 -0.42 -13.26 11.83
CA GLU A 105 -0.58 -13.87 10.50
C GLU A 105 0.67 -13.68 9.62
N PHE A 106 1.28 -12.50 9.67
CA PHE A 106 2.55 -12.23 8.99
C PHE A 106 3.68 -13.13 9.52
N SER A 107 3.83 -13.26 10.84
CA SER A 107 4.90 -14.09 11.42
C SER A 107 4.73 -15.56 11.09
N LYS A 108 3.50 -16.07 10.99
CA LYS A 108 3.22 -17.44 10.50
C LYS A 108 3.66 -17.61 9.04
N ALA A 109 3.33 -16.66 8.17
CA ALA A 109 3.73 -16.70 6.76
C ALA A 109 5.27 -16.66 6.62
N LEU A 110 5.94 -15.78 7.37
CA LEU A 110 7.39 -15.69 7.39
C LEU A 110 8.05 -16.97 7.91
N SER A 111 7.53 -17.53 9.01
CA SER A 111 8.02 -18.79 9.59
C SER A 111 7.83 -19.98 8.64
N ALA A 112 6.80 -19.96 7.79
CA ALA A 112 6.63 -20.97 6.76
C ALA A 112 7.69 -20.84 5.66
N ALA A 113 8.04 -19.62 5.25
CA ALA A 113 9.07 -19.37 4.23
C ALA A 113 10.50 -19.70 4.71
N CYS A 114 10.78 -19.53 6.00
CA CYS A 114 12.08 -19.87 6.59
C CYS A 114 12.29 -21.37 6.85
N ARG A 115 11.24 -22.20 6.76
CA ARG A 115 11.37 -23.65 6.98
C ARG A 115 11.74 -24.36 5.68
N SER A 116 12.71 -25.26 5.74
CA SER A 116 12.97 -26.23 4.67
C SER A 116 11.90 -27.33 4.70
N SER A 117 11.39 -27.74 3.53
CA SER A 117 10.60 -28.96 3.44
C SER A 117 11.48 -30.15 3.85
N THR A 118 11.09 -30.87 4.90
CA THR A 118 11.81 -32.02 5.46
C THR A 118 11.74 -33.27 4.58
N SER A 119 11.42 -33.13 3.30
CA SER A 119 11.42 -34.26 2.36
C SER A 119 12.79 -34.33 1.71
N GLU A 120 13.39 -35.51 1.76
CA GLU A 120 14.74 -35.78 1.31
C GLU A 120 14.99 -35.29 -0.13
N GLU A 121 16.22 -34.81 -0.36
CA GLU A 121 16.75 -34.15 -1.58
C GLU A 121 16.48 -32.64 -1.74
N SER A 122 17.24 -31.86 -0.96
CA SER A 122 17.74 -30.52 -1.33
C SER A 122 16.73 -29.38 -1.55
N THR A 123 15.89 -29.07 -0.56
CA THR A 123 15.16 -27.79 -0.56
C THR A 123 15.73 -26.84 0.50
N SER A 124 16.49 -25.84 0.06
CA SER A 124 16.81 -24.66 0.87
C SER A 124 15.52 -23.93 1.24
N SER A 125 15.49 -23.24 2.38
CA SER A 125 14.37 -22.36 2.74
C SER A 125 14.17 -21.29 1.67
N LEU A 126 12.94 -20.77 1.54
CA LEU A 126 12.64 -19.71 0.59
C LEU A 126 13.34 -18.40 0.96
N LEU A 127 13.42 -18.13 2.27
CA LEU A 127 14.15 -17.00 2.83
C LEU A 127 15.18 -17.50 3.83
N ASP A 128 16.37 -16.92 3.80
CA ASP A 128 17.33 -17.03 4.89
C ASP A 128 17.00 -16.07 6.05
N SER A 129 17.82 -16.09 7.10
CA SER A 129 17.60 -15.26 8.28
C SER A 129 17.77 -13.76 8.01
N GLU A 130 18.64 -13.38 7.09
CA GLU A 130 18.90 -11.97 6.75
C GLU A 130 17.78 -11.41 5.87
N GLU A 131 17.38 -12.16 4.85
CA GLU A 131 16.27 -11.84 3.95
C GLU A 131 14.94 -11.73 4.72
N ALA A 132 14.67 -12.67 5.63
CA ALA A 132 13.49 -12.63 6.48
C ALA A 132 13.50 -11.41 7.42
N ALA A 133 14.66 -11.05 7.97
CA ALA A 133 14.81 -9.84 8.80
C ALA A 133 14.64 -8.56 7.97
N ALA A 134 15.13 -8.52 6.73
CA ALA A 134 14.96 -7.41 5.81
C ALA A 134 13.47 -7.20 5.47
N LEU A 135 12.75 -8.26 5.12
CA LEU A 135 11.31 -8.21 4.84
C LEU A 135 10.51 -7.77 6.08
N THR A 136 10.86 -8.29 7.26
CA THR A 136 10.24 -7.88 8.52
C THR A 136 10.40 -6.39 8.78
N ARG A 137 11.61 -5.85 8.58
CA ARG A 137 11.86 -4.40 8.73
C ARG A 137 11.08 -3.59 7.71
N PHE A 138 11.06 -4.03 6.45
CA PHE A 138 10.31 -3.36 5.39
C PHE A 138 8.82 -3.25 5.75
N ILE A 139 8.15 -4.36 6.09
CA ILE A 139 6.73 -4.36 6.45
C ILE A 139 6.47 -3.56 7.73
N SER A 140 7.37 -3.66 8.71
CA SER A 140 7.22 -2.91 9.96
C SER A 140 7.22 -1.39 9.71
N ASN A 141 8.16 -0.90 8.90
CA ASN A 141 8.32 0.53 8.62
C ASN A 141 7.28 1.05 7.59
N SER A 142 6.90 0.21 6.63
CA SER A 142 5.99 0.61 5.55
C SER A 142 4.52 0.53 5.99
N LEU A 143 4.14 -0.49 6.78
CA LEU A 143 2.74 -0.79 7.12
C LEU A 143 2.46 -0.71 8.62
N PHE A 144 3.15 -1.52 9.46
CA PHE A 144 2.74 -1.68 10.86
C PHE A 144 2.88 -0.41 11.70
N GLN A 145 3.93 0.39 11.47
CA GLN A 145 4.06 1.71 12.13
C GLN A 145 2.94 2.68 11.72
N LYS A 146 2.33 2.49 10.54
CA LYS A 146 1.28 3.33 9.99
C LYS A 146 -0.09 2.64 10.03
N TYR A 147 -0.24 1.57 10.81
CA TYR A 147 -1.41 0.69 10.74
C TYR A 147 -2.73 1.43 10.96
N ARG A 148 -2.75 2.38 11.91
CA ARG A 148 -3.95 3.17 12.19
C ARG A 148 -4.37 4.05 11.01
N LEU A 149 -3.40 4.55 10.25
CA LEU A 149 -3.67 5.33 9.04
C LEU A 149 -4.34 4.46 7.97
N TYR A 150 -3.82 3.26 7.74
CA TYR A 150 -4.43 2.30 6.80
C TYR A 150 -5.84 1.88 7.24
N GLN A 151 -6.05 1.62 8.53
CA GLN A 151 -7.39 1.35 9.06
C GLN A 151 -8.34 2.51 8.74
N LEU A 152 -7.97 3.74 9.07
CA LEU A 152 -8.80 4.92 8.81
C LEU A 152 -9.06 5.11 7.31
N LEU A 153 -8.06 4.90 6.45
CA LEU A 153 -8.20 5.00 5.01
C LEU A 153 -9.28 4.05 4.47
N PHE A 154 -9.30 2.80 4.95
CA PHE A 154 -10.26 1.79 4.48
C PHE A 154 -11.63 1.88 5.16
N THR A 155 -11.70 2.34 6.42
CA THR A 155 -12.98 2.46 7.16
C THR A 155 -13.71 3.77 6.90
N THR A 156 -13.00 4.85 6.52
CA THR A 156 -13.63 6.17 6.40
C THR A 156 -14.33 6.32 5.04
N PRO A 157 -15.64 6.63 5.01
CA PRO A 157 -16.34 7.01 3.78
C PRO A 157 -15.97 8.47 3.42
N ARG A 158 -14.73 8.71 3.00
CA ARG A 158 -14.27 10.07 2.63
C ARG A 158 -14.79 10.50 1.24
N GLU A 159 -15.30 9.56 0.44
CA GLU A 159 -15.79 9.83 -0.92
C GLU A 159 -17.08 10.68 -0.97
N GLU A 160 -17.82 10.83 0.14
CA GLU A 160 -19.06 11.63 0.17
C GLU A 160 -18.91 13.08 0.66
N LEU A 161 -17.79 13.44 1.33
CA LEU A 161 -17.69 14.76 1.98
C LEU A 161 -17.29 15.91 1.04
N LEU A 162 -16.92 15.62 -0.21
CA LEU A 162 -16.47 16.64 -1.17
C LEU A 162 -17.59 17.15 -2.10
N THR A 163 -18.77 16.52 -2.08
CA THR A 163 -19.90 16.87 -2.96
C THR A 163 -20.90 17.84 -2.34
N GLY A 164 -20.66 18.33 -1.12
CA GLY A 164 -21.60 19.20 -0.38
C GLY A 164 -21.10 20.60 -0.03
N VAL A 165 -19.82 20.91 -0.22
CA VAL A 165 -19.29 22.26 0.01
C VAL A 165 -19.07 22.92 -1.34
N GLU A 166 -20.13 23.59 -1.82
CA GLU A 166 -20.01 24.64 -2.82
C GLU A 166 -18.95 25.63 -2.32
N LYS A 167 -17.74 25.58 -2.89
CA LYS A 167 -16.73 26.59 -2.63
C LYS A 167 -17.10 27.81 -3.45
N THR A 168 -17.86 28.73 -2.88
CA THR A 168 -17.99 30.08 -3.42
C THR A 168 -16.62 30.75 -3.27
N ILE A 169 -15.84 30.74 -4.35
CA ILE A 169 -14.60 31.52 -4.43
C ILE A 169 -15.02 32.92 -4.85
N ASP A 170 -15.12 33.84 -3.90
CA ASP A 170 -15.29 35.25 -4.21
C ASP A 170 -13.97 35.78 -4.78
N VAL A 171 -13.94 35.97 -6.10
CA VAL A 171 -12.86 36.65 -6.79
C VAL A 171 -13.07 38.15 -6.62
N PHE A 172 -12.33 38.76 -5.70
CA PHE A 172 -12.26 40.22 -5.62
C PHE A 172 -11.42 40.73 -6.80
N CYS A 173 -12.07 41.26 -7.82
CA CYS A 173 -11.38 42.11 -8.79
C CYS A 173 -10.99 43.41 -8.07
N CYS A 174 -9.69 43.68 -7.94
CA CYS A 174 -9.20 45.00 -7.53
C CYS A 174 -9.74 46.05 -8.51
N GLN A 175 -10.76 46.79 -8.08
CA GLN A 175 -11.15 48.04 -8.71
C GLN A 175 -10.31 49.14 -8.06
N ASP A 176 -9.08 49.29 -8.57
CA ASP A 176 -8.34 50.54 -8.76
C ASP A 176 -6.83 50.33 -8.61
N PRO A 177 -6.02 50.93 -9.52
CA PRO A 177 -4.57 50.89 -9.43
C PRO A 177 -4.12 51.67 -8.19
N LEU A 178 -3.41 50.99 -7.30
CA LEU A 178 -2.78 51.59 -6.13
C LEU A 178 -1.96 52.82 -6.55
N THR A 179 -2.41 54.01 -6.16
CA THR A 179 -1.57 55.22 -6.19
C THR A 179 -0.42 55.04 -5.19
N PRO A 180 0.84 55.37 -5.57
CA PRO A 180 1.99 55.18 -4.69
C PRO A 180 1.88 56.00 -3.41
N LEU A 181 2.32 55.40 -2.31
CA LEU A 181 2.23 55.88 -0.93
C LEU A 181 3.18 57.08 -0.67
N GLU A 182 2.85 58.28 -1.17
CA GLU A 182 3.59 59.52 -0.85
C GLU A 182 2.69 60.58 -0.18
N GLN A 183 2.29 60.35 1.08
CA GLN A 183 1.87 61.41 2.01
C GLN A 183 1.70 60.78 3.41
N GLY A 184 2.32 61.21 4.51
CA GLY A 184 3.31 62.25 4.77
C GLY A 184 3.78 62.08 6.23
N ILE A 185 5.09 62.19 6.45
CA ILE A 185 5.68 62.32 7.79
C ILE A 185 5.39 63.76 8.26
N SER A 186 4.88 63.91 9.48
CA SER A 186 4.50 65.21 10.05
C SER A 186 5.71 66.15 10.17
N THR A 187 5.61 67.32 9.54
CA THR A 187 6.63 68.38 9.54
C THR A 187 6.74 69.06 10.90
N HIS A 188 7.85 68.85 11.61
CA HIS A 188 8.32 69.80 12.63
C HIS A 188 9.59 70.49 12.14
N LEU A 189 9.40 71.55 11.38
CA LEU A 189 10.37 72.63 11.17
C LEU A 189 9.61 73.93 11.38
N CYS A 190 9.63 74.44 12.62
CA CYS A 190 9.44 75.85 12.87
C CYS A 190 10.79 76.40 13.30
N LEU A 191 11.24 77.43 12.58
CA LEU A 191 12.33 78.32 12.94
C LEU A 191 12.19 78.74 14.42
N GLN A 192 13.22 78.48 15.24
CA GLN A 192 14.09 79.51 15.83
C GLN A 192 15.26 78.87 16.58
#